data_AF-A0A7X4HYN2-F1
#
_entry.id   AF-A0A7X4HYN2-F1
#
_cell.length_a   1.000
_cell.length_b   1.000
_cell.length_c   1.000
_cell.angle_alpha   90.00
_cell.angle_beta   90.00
_cell.angle_gamma   90.00
#
_symmetry.space_group_name_H-M   'P 1'
#
loop_
_entity.id
_entity.type
_entity.pdbx_description
1 polymer ?
#
loop_
_entity_poly.entity_id
_entity_poly.type
_entity_poly.pdbx_seq_one_letter_code
_entity_poly.pdbx_strand_id
1 'polypeptide(L)'
;MVRERRRPRRGYFFPPHVPPEPATKRVVSFFDGQNLFWHAKAAFGHQHPNYDPNLLSEAVCRRNGWRSHGVRFYTGVPSADRDPRWHAYWQRRLLSMRRAGIHVTSRPIRYRTKEVRLADGTRQQIDATQEKGIDLRLGLDVVRLARQGQFDVAVIFSQDQDLRRSRPKSETSPSP
;
A
#
# COMPACT_ATOMS: atom_id res chain seq x y z
N MET A 1 39.98 24.58 -53.18
CA MET A 1 39.82 23.66 -52.04
C MET A 1 38.59 24.12 -51.23
N VAL A 2 37.39 23.60 -51.54
CA VAL A 2 36.12 24.03 -50.93
C VAL A 2 35.66 22.94 -49.98
N ARG A 3 35.56 23.24 -48.68
CA ARG A 3 35.08 22.31 -47.65
C ARG A 3 33.55 22.25 -47.68
N GLU A 4 33.02 21.12 -48.09
CA GLU A 4 31.59 20.83 -48.07
C GLU A 4 31.14 20.53 -46.62
N ARG A 5 30.31 21.40 -46.05
CA ARG A 5 29.74 21.21 -44.70
C ARG A 5 28.61 20.17 -44.77
N ARG A 6 28.87 18.97 -44.26
CA ARG A 6 27.83 17.95 -44.04
C ARG A 6 26.75 18.48 -43.09
N ARG A 7 25.50 18.54 -43.54
CA ARG A 7 24.33 18.83 -42.69
C ARG A 7 24.07 17.65 -41.74
N PRO A 8 23.72 17.89 -40.46
CA PRO A 8 23.38 16.81 -39.54
C PRO A 8 22.06 16.16 -39.95
N ARG A 9 22.02 14.83 -39.93
CA ARG A 9 20.81 14.03 -40.20
C ARG A 9 19.76 14.34 -39.12
N ARG A 10 18.57 14.72 -39.56
CA ARG A 10 17.37 14.90 -38.71
C ARG A 10 17.08 13.55 -38.03
N GLY A 11 17.31 13.46 -36.73
CA GLY A 11 16.88 12.31 -35.93
C GLY A 11 15.36 12.28 -35.89
N TYR A 12 14.75 11.16 -36.28
CA TYR A 12 13.33 10.93 -36.10
C TYR A 12 13.08 10.65 -34.61
N PHE A 13 12.45 11.60 -33.93
CA PHE A 13 11.92 11.39 -32.58
C PHE A 13 10.61 10.62 -32.73
N PHE A 14 10.65 9.30 -32.52
CA PHE A 14 9.42 8.54 -32.35
C PHE A 14 8.84 8.90 -30.98
N PRO A 15 7.65 9.51 -30.90
CA PRO A 15 6.98 9.65 -29.62
C PRO A 15 6.77 8.24 -29.04
N PRO A 16 6.90 8.04 -27.72
CA PRO A 16 6.63 6.75 -27.11
C PRO A 16 5.21 6.32 -27.52
N HIS A 17 5.11 5.15 -28.15
CA HIS A 17 3.82 4.56 -28.47
C HIS A 17 3.14 4.17 -27.16
N VAL A 18 2.32 5.08 -26.63
CA VAL A 18 1.42 4.79 -25.53
C VAL A 18 0.26 4.00 -26.14
N PRO A 19 0.02 2.75 -25.73
CA PRO A 19 -1.13 2.01 -26.21
C PRO A 19 -2.42 2.78 -25.84
N PRO A 20 -3.46 2.73 -26.69
CA PRO A 20 -4.71 3.41 -26.41
C PRO A 20 -5.30 2.91 -25.09
N GLU A 21 -5.88 3.84 -24.33
CA GLU A 21 -6.47 3.54 -23.04
C GLU A 21 -7.64 2.54 -23.19
N PRO A 22 -7.69 1.46 -22.39
CA PRO A 22 -8.72 0.44 -22.55
C PRO A 22 -10.11 0.98 -22.17
N ALA A 23 -11.13 0.59 -22.94
CA ALA A 23 -12.52 0.98 -22.72
C ALA A 23 -13.05 0.56 -21.33
N THR A 24 -12.55 -0.56 -20.79
CA THR A 24 -12.81 -0.98 -19.41
C THR A 24 -11.49 -1.21 -18.69
N LYS A 25 -11.25 -0.43 -17.64
CA LYS A 25 -10.01 -0.49 -16.86
C LYS A 25 -10.00 -1.72 -15.94
N ARG A 26 -8.91 -2.47 -15.94
CA ARG A 26 -8.62 -3.56 -15.01
C ARG A 26 -8.09 -2.97 -13.72
N VAL A 27 -8.75 -3.27 -12.61
CA VAL A 27 -8.38 -2.76 -11.29
C VAL A 27 -7.75 -3.87 -10.45
N VAL A 28 -6.59 -3.58 -9.87
CA VAL A 28 -6.10 -4.35 -8.72
C VAL A 28 -6.27 -3.50 -7.46
N SER A 29 -6.92 -4.09 -6.46
CA SER A 29 -7.16 -3.44 -5.17
C SER A 29 -6.13 -3.89 -4.13
N PHE A 30 -5.55 -2.94 -3.41
CA PHE A 30 -4.50 -3.15 -2.42
C PHE A 30 -5.03 -2.71 -1.05
N PHE A 31 -5.10 -3.64 -0.11
CA PHE A 31 -5.62 -3.42 1.23
C PHE A 31 -4.49 -3.42 2.25
N ASP A 32 -4.38 -2.33 2.99
CA ASP A 32 -3.59 -2.26 4.20
C ASP A 32 -4.44 -2.71 5.40
N GLY A 33 -4.21 -3.95 5.81
CA GLY A 33 -4.96 -4.64 6.85
C GLY A 33 -4.62 -4.21 8.28
N GLN A 34 -3.47 -3.57 8.52
CA GLN A 34 -3.11 -3.09 9.85
C GLN A 34 -3.92 -1.84 10.20
N ASN A 35 -3.93 -0.85 9.31
CA ASN A 35 -4.73 0.36 9.50
C ASN A 35 -6.23 0.07 9.54
N LEU A 36 -6.70 -0.88 8.73
CA LEU A 36 -8.13 -1.20 8.65
C LEU A 36 -8.67 -1.92 9.90
N PHE A 37 -7.84 -2.62 10.67
CA PHE A 37 -8.25 -3.32 11.89
C PHE A 37 -8.52 -2.37 13.07
N TRP A 38 -7.58 -1.46 13.36
CA TRP A 38 -7.70 -0.53 14.48
C TRP A 38 -8.92 0.40 14.34
N HIS A 39 -9.22 0.82 13.11
CA HIS A 39 -10.35 1.70 12.85
C HIS A 39 -11.70 0.99 12.73
N ALA A 40 -11.76 -0.24 12.20
CA ALA A 40 -13.02 -1.02 12.24
C ALA A 40 -13.47 -1.28 13.68
N LYS A 41 -12.52 -1.51 14.59
CA LYS A 41 -12.78 -1.60 16.04
C LYS A 41 -13.29 -0.27 16.62
N ALA A 42 -12.68 0.86 16.23
CA ALA A 42 -13.05 2.18 16.74
C ALA A 42 -14.39 2.70 16.19
N ALA A 43 -14.71 2.43 14.92
CA ALA A 43 -15.88 2.98 14.24
C ALA A 43 -17.16 2.16 14.43
N PHE A 44 -17.04 0.84 14.64
CA PHE A 44 -18.20 -0.06 14.66
C PHE A 44 -18.32 -0.92 15.94
N GLY A 45 -17.46 -0.71 16.93
CA GLY A 45 -17.53 -1.41 18.23
C GLY A 45 -17.29 -2.93 18.15
N HIS A 46 -16.91 -3.47 16.99
CA HIS A 46 -16.68 -4.89 16.81
C HIS A 46 -15.32 -5.31 17.39
N GLN A 47 -15.30 -6.44 18.10
CA GLN A 47 -14.06 -7.03 18.65
C GLN A 47 -13.15 -7.65 17.57
N HIS A 48 -13.58 -7.68 16.32
CA HIS A 48 -12.85 -8.24 15.19
C HIS A 48 -13.23 -7.54 13.87
N PRO A 49 -12.36 -7.53 12.84
CA PRO A 49 -12.64 -6.81 11.60
C PRO A 49 -13.78 -7.49 10.83
N ASN A 50 -14.88 -6.78 10.54
CA ASN A 50 -16.02 -7.33 9.81
C ASN A 50 -16.18 -6.63 8.45
N TYR A 51 -15.18 -6.79 7.58
CA TYR A 51 -15.23 -6.30 6.21
C TYR A 51 -14.72 -7.38 5.26
N ASP A 52 -15.23 -7.35 4.03
CA ASP A 52 -14.83 -8.21 2.93
C ASP A 52 -14.08 -7.39 1.86
N PRO A 53 -12.77 -7.62 1.68
CA PRO A 53 -11.97 -6.93 0.66
C PRO A 53 -12.49 -7.08 -0.78
N ASN A 54 -13.08 -8.24 -1.12
CA ASN A 54 -13.62 -8.48 -2.46
C ASN A 54 -14.86 -7.61 -2.69
N LEU A 55 -15.81 -7.61 -1.74
CA LEU A 55 -17.03 -6.80 -1.87
C LEU A 55 -16.72 -5.30 -1.94
N LEU A 56 -15.74 -4.82 -1.16
CA LEU A 56 -15.30 -3.43 -1.22
C LEU A 56 -14.66 -3.09 -2.57
N SER A 57 -13.80 -3.97 -3.08
CA SER A 57 -13.18 -3.81 -4.40
C SER A 57 -14.23 -3.75 -5.51
N GLU A 58 -15.19 -4.69 -5.50
CA GLU A 58 -16.27 -4.77 -6.47
C GLU A 58 -17.17 -3.53 -6.43
N ALA A 59 -17.51 -3.03 -5.24
CA ALA A 59 -18.32 -1.84 -5.09
C ALA A 59 -17.64 -0.61 -5.71
N VAL A 60 -16.34 -0.42 -5.47
CA VAL A 60 -15.56 0.67 -6.09
C VAL A 60 -15.47 0.49 -7.60
N CYS A 61 -15.20 -0.72 -8.08
CA CYS A 61 -15.12 -0.99 -9.51
C CYS A 61 -16.44 -0.70 -10.22
N ARG A 62 -17.56 -1.19 -9.67
CA ARG A 62 -18.91 -0.99 -10.22
C ARG A 62 -19.27 0.48 -10.32
N ARG A 63 -18.97 1.27 -9.28
CA ARG A 63 -19.24 2.72 -9.26
C ARG A 63 -18.49 3.49 -10.35
N ASN A 64 -17.34 2.98 -10.80
CA ASN A 64 -16.50 3.66 -11.79
C ASN A 64 -16.54 3.01 -13.19
N GLY A 65 -17.38 2.00 -13.41
CA GLY A 65 -17.40 1.25 -14.67
C GLY A 65 -16.10 0.47 -14.93
N TRP A 66 -15.39 0.06 -13.88
CA TRP A 66 -14.15 -0.71 -13.96
C TRP A 66 -14.40 -2.19 -13.72
N ARG A 67 -13.45 -3.02 -14.16
CA ARG A 67 -13.45 -4.47 -13.90
C ARG A 67 -12.49 -4.80 -12.77
N SER A 68 -12.98 -5.40 -11.69
CA SER A 68 -12.10 -5.96 -10.66
C SER A 68 -11.29 -7.11 -11.26
N HIS A 69 -9.96 -7.02 -11.13
CA HIS A 69 -9.00 -7.98 -11.69
C HIS A 69 -8.19 -8.71 -10.62
N GLY A 70 -8.24 -8.23 -9.37
CA GLY A 70 -7.65 -8.94 -8.25
C GLY A 70 -7.61 -8.10 -6.98
N VAL A 71 -7.52 -8.80 -5.86
CA VAL A 71 -7.41 -8.19 -4.53
C VAL A 71 -6.14 -8.68 -3.85
N ARG A 72 -5.40 -7.74 -3.27
CA ARG A 72 -4.18 -7.99 -2.50
C ARG A 72 -4.33 -7.42 -1.10
N PHE A 73 -3.99 -8.21 -0.10
CA PHE A 73 -4.14 -7.85 1.31
C PHE A 73 -2.81 -7.94 2.02
N TYR A 74 -2.42 -6.86 2.70
CA TYR A 74 -1.14 -6.71 3.36
C TYR A 74 -1.35 -6.46 4.85
N THR A 75 -0.74 -7.25 5.73
CA THR A 75 -0.90 -7.03 7.17
C THR A 75 0.30 -7.51 7.97
N GLY A 76 0.59 -6.86 9.09
CA GLY A 76 1.42 -7.41 10.14
C GLY A 76 0.61 -8.27 11.10
N VAL A 77 1.13 -9.44 11.47
CA VAL A 77 0.50 -10.41 12.37
C VAL A 77 1.34 -10.52 13.65
N PRO A 78 0.74 -10.54 14.85
CA PRO A 78 1.48 -10.82 16.08
C PRO A 78 2.26 -12.13 16.00
N SER A 79 3.44 -12.21 16.63
CA SER A 79 4.15 -13.49 16.76
C SER A 79 3.39 -14.41 17.73
N ALA A 80 3.50 -15.72 17.51
CA ALA A 80 2.89 -16.71 18.40
C ALA A 80 3.46 -16.61 19.83
N ASP A 81 4.75 -16.31 19.96
CA ASP A 81 5.43 -16.19 21.26
C ASP A 81 4.89 -15.01 22.11
N ARG A 82 4.34 -13.99 21.45
CA ARG A 82 3.82 -12.79 22.13
C ARG A 82 2.32 -12.88 22.38
N ASP A 83 1.56 -13.36 21.39
CA ASP A 83 0.11 -13.46 21.50
C ASP A 83 -0.41 -14.67 20.70
N PRO A 84 -0.40 -15.88 21.31
CA PRO A 84 -0.83 -17.11 20.64
C PRO A 84 -2.29 -17.03 20.15
N ARG A 85 -3.16 -16.37 20.93
CA ARG A 85 -4.60 -16.28 20.63
C ARG A 85 -4.83 -15.42 19.40
N TRP A 86 -4.25 -14.21 19.36
CA TRP A 86 -4.38 -13.33 18.20
C TRP A 86 -3.64 -13.86 16.98
N HIS A 87 -2.50 -14.53 17.18
CA HIS A 87 -1.81 -15.23 16.09
C HIS A 87 -2.72 -16.27 15.44
N ALA A 88 -3.33 -17.17 16.23
CA ALA A 88 -4.24 -18.20 15.73
C ALA A 88 -5.51 -17.62 15.07
N TYR A 89 -6.02 -16.50 15.60
CA TYR A 89 -7.12 -15.77 14.96
C TYR A 89 -6.73 -15.28 13.55
N TRP A 90 -5.59 -14.57 13.43
CA TRP A 90 -5.14 -14.04 12.16
C TRP A 90 -4.77 -15.13 11.16
N GLN A 91 -4.14 -16.23 11.58
CA GLN A 91 -3.86 -17.35 10.67
C GLN A 91 -5.15 -17.90 10.03
N ARG A 92 -6.21 -18.09 10.83
CA ARG A 92 -7.52 -18.55 10.33
C ARG A 92 -8.14 -17.54 9.36
N ARG A 93 -8.10 -16.25 9.71
CA ARG A 93 -8.63 -15.18 8.84
C ARG A 93 -7.88 -15.10 7.51
N LEU A 94 -6.55 -15.10 7.55
CA LEU A 94 -5.72 -15.02 6.36
C LEU A 94 -5.89 -16.25 5.47
N LEU A 95 -6.08 -17.43 6.06
CA LEU A 95 -6.42 -18.65 5.32
C LEU A 95 -7.79 -18.52 4.62
N SER A 96 -8.79 -17.99 5.32
CA SER A 96 -10.11 -17.71 4.72
C SER A 96 -10.01 -16.74 3.54
N MET A 97 -9.23 -15.67 3.68
CA MET A 97 -9.01 -14.69 2.60
C MET A 97 -8.33 -15.34 1.39
N ARG A 98 -7.29 -16.15 1.60
CA ARG A 98 -6.63 -16.89 0.51
C ARG A 98 -7.60 -17.81 -0.22
N ARG A 99 -8.47 -18.52 0.51
CA ARG A 99 -9.51 -19.38 -0.07
C ARG A 99 -10.55 -18.59 -0.87
N ALA A 100 -10.81 -17.33 -0.48
CA ALA A 100 -11.64 -16.39 -1.23
C ALA A 100 -10.91 -15.71 -2.42
N GLY A 101 -9.75 -16.21 -2.83
CA GLY A 101 -8.99 -15.68 -3.97
C GLY A 101 -8.16 -14.43 -3.70
N ILE A 102 -8.07 -13.98 -2.45
CA ILE A 102 -7.29 -12.79 -2.09
C ILE A 102 -5.80 -13.14 -1.98
N HIS A 103 -4.94 -12.36 -2.65
CA HIS A 103 -3.50 -12.51 -2.51
C HIS A 103 -3.01 -11.88 -1.20
N VAL A 104 -2.75 -12.72 -0.20
CA VAL A 104 -2.37 -12.28 1.14
C VAL A 104 -0.84 -12.27 1.33
N THR A 105 -0.31 -11.11 1.68
CA THR A 105 1.06 -10.90 2.14
C THR A 105 1.06 -10.53 3.62
N SER A 106 1.69 -11.35 4.46
CA SER A 106 1.77 -11.09 5.91
C SER A 106 3.21 -11.10 6.42
N ARG A 107 3.47 -10.36 7.51
CA ARG A 107 4.75 -10.43 8.24
C ARG A 107 4.54 -10.42 9.76
N PRO A 108 5.41 -11.08 10.55
CA PRO A 108 5.41 -10.91 11.99
C PRO A 108 5.66 -9.43 12.36
N ILE A 109 4.88 -8.89 13.29
CA ILE A 109 5.12 -7.57 13.86
C ILE A 109 6.40 -7.63 14.70
N ARG A 110 7.31 -6.69 14.48
CA ARG A 110 8.52 -6.54 15.29
C ARG A 110 8.30 -5.43 16.31
N TYR A 111 8.61 -5.73 17.57
CA TYR A 111 8.54 -4.78 18.67
C TYR A 111 9.94 -4.36 19.03
N ARG A 112 10.14 -3.07 19.28
CA ARG A 112 11.39 -2.54 19.83
C ARG A 112 11.07 -1.78 21.10
N THR A 113 11.66 -2.22 22.19
CA THR A 113 11.58 -1.52 23.47
C THR A 113 12.30 -0.18 23.32
N LYS A 114 11.58 0.90 23.60
CA LYS A 114 12.12 2.26 23.65
C LYS A 114 11.99 2.78 25.07
N GLU A 115 13.06 3.37 25.57
CA GLU A 115 13.01 4.15 26.80
C GLU A 115 12.48 5.55 26.45
N VAL A 116 11.35 5.93 27.03
CA VAL A 116 10.75 7.26 26.87
C VAL A 116 10.80 7.98 28.21
N ARG A 117 11.20 9.25 28.17
CA ARG A 117 11.25 10.12 29.34
C ARG A 117 9.91 10.83 29.48
N LEU A 118 9.24 10.61 30.60
CA LEU A 118 7.98 11.26 30.95
C LEU A 118 8.21 12.70 31.39
N ALA A 119 7.15 13.50 31.40
CA ALA A 119 7.22 14.93 31.73
C ALA A 119 7.70 15.20 33.17
N ASP A 120 7.53 14.23 34.07
CA ASP A 120 8.03 14.25 35.45
C ASP A 120 9.52 13.84 35.57
N GLY A 121 10.20 13.56 34.45
CA GLY A 121 11.59 13.14 34.40
C GLY A 121 11.86 11.65 34.56
N THR A 122 10.84 10.83 34.88
CA THR A 122 10.98 9.37 34.98
C THR A 122 11.17 8.72 33.60
N ARG A 123 11.86 7.57 33.59
CA ARG A 123 12.10 6.78 32.38
C ARG A 123 11.16 5.58 32.39
N GLN A 124 10.37 5.44 31.34
CA GLN A 124 9.48 4.30 31.15
C GLN A 124 9.89 3.53 29.89
N GLN A 125 9.99 2.21 30.02
CA GLN A 125 10.14 1.35 28.85
C GLN A 125 8.77 1.15 28.21
N ILE A 126 8.62 1.57 26.96
CA ILE A 126 7.45 1.28 26.14
C ILE A 126 7.84 0.36 24.98
N ASP A 127 7.02 -0.64 24.72
CA ASP A 127 7.12 -1.43 23.50
C ASP A 127 6.56 -0.60 22.33
N ALA A 128 7.45 -0.03 21.52
CA ALA A 128 7.03 0.60 20.27
C ALA A 128 6.98 -0.46 19.17
N THR A 129 5.84 -0.56 18.47
CA THR A 129 5.74 -1.31 17.22
C THR A 129 6.71 -0.71 16.21
N GLN A 130 7.69 -1.48 15.77
CA GLN A 130 8.60 -1.09 14.70
C GLN A 130 7.98 -1.52 13.38
N GLU A 131 6.92 -0.82 12.98
CA GLU A 131 5.96 -1.24 11.96
C GLU A 131 6.35 -0.84 10.53
N LYS A 132 7.62 -0.51 10.25
CA LYS A 132 8.05 0.04 8.94
C LYS A 132 8.10 -0.98 7.78
N GLY A 133 7.40 -2.09 7.88
CA GLY A 133 7.54 -3.19 6.93
C GLY A 133 6.45 -3.22 5.86
N ILE A 134 5.20 -3.21 6.27
CA ILE A 134 4.12 -3.66 5.39
C ILE A 134 3.83 -2.63 4.29
N ASP A 135 3.91 -1.34 4.59
CA ASP A 135 3.66 -0.24 3.65
C ASP A 135 4.67 -0.20 2.51
N LEU A 136 5.97 -0.38 2.83
CA LEU A 136 7.02 -0.48 1.81
C LEU A 136 6.76 -1.66 0.86
N ARG A 137 6.27 -2.79 1.40
CA ARG A 137 5.98 -3.96 0.56
C ARG A 137 4.76 -3.74 -0.32
N LEU A 138 3.71 -3.11 0.21
CA LEU A 138 2.56 -2.70 -0.58
C LEU A 138 3.00 -1.78 -1.72
N GLY A 139 3.76 -0.72 -1.40
CA GLY A 139 4.26 0.24 -2.40
C GLY A 139 5.14 -0.41 -3.48
N LEU A 140 6.10 -1.26 -3.07
CA LEU A 140 6.95 -2.00 -4.02
C LEU A 140 6.14 -2.93 -4.92
N ASP A 141 5.09 -3.57 -4.39
CA ASP A 141 4.27 -4.46 -5.19
C ASP A 141 3.37 -3.71 -6.17
N VAL A 142 2.81 -2.56 -5.77
CA VAL A 142 2.10 -1.65 -6.69
C VAL A 142 3.00 -1.27 -7.87
N VAL A 143 4.23 -0.80 -7.60
CA VAL A 143 5.18 -0.41 -8.66
C VAL A 143 5.57 -1.60 -9.52
N ARG A 144 5.86 -2.76 -8.92
CA ARG A 144 6.22 -3.99 -9.64
C ARG A 144 5.13 -4.39 -10.63
N LEU A 145 3.88 -4.41 -10.20
CA LEU A 145 2.74 -4.80 -11.03
C LEU A 145 2.41 -3.76 -12.09
N ALA A 146 2.51 -2.47 -11.78
CA ALA A 146 2.33 -1.40 -12.76
C ALA A 146 3.36 -1.53 -13.90
N ARG A 147 4.63 -1.78 -13.57
CA ARG A 147 5.69 -2.01 -14.56
C ARG A 147 5.48 -3.27 -15.40
N GLN A 148 4.74 -4.24 -14.88
CA GLN A 148 4.40 -5.48 -15.58
C GLN A 148 3.08 -5.38 -16.37
N GLY A 149 2.39 -4.23 -16.36
CA GLY A 149 1.11 -4.06 -17.05
C GLY A 149 -0.03 -4.91 -16.49
N GLN A 150 0.06 -5.31 -15.21
CA GLN A 150 -0.88 -6.24 -14.57
C GLN A 150 -2.22 -5.60 -14.20
N PHE A 151 -2.33 -4.28 -14.27
CA PHE A 151 -3.57 -3.53 -14.09
C PHE A 151 -3.48 -2.20 -14.83
N ASP A 152 -4.62 -1.57 -15.01
CA ASP A 152 -4.72 -0.21 -15.58
C ASP A 152 -4.96 0.82 -14.46
N VAL A 153 -5.58 0.39 -13.35
CA VAL A 153 -5.82 1.21 -12.16
C VAL A 153 -5.44 0.44 -10.90
N ALA A 154 -4.71 1.11 -9.99
CA ALA A 154 -4.53 0.64 -8.62
C ALA A 154 -5.51 1.37 -7.70
N VAL A 155 -6.29 0.63 -6.90
CA VAL A 155 -7.09 1.19 -5.81
C VAL A 155 -6.44 0.81 -4.50
N ILE A 156 -6.06 1.79 -3.69
CA ILE A 156 -5.39 1.55 -2.40
C ILE A 156 -6.36 1.89 -1.28
N PHE A 157 -6.66 0.89 -0.45
CA PHE A 157 -7.43 1.01 0.78
C PHE A 157 -6.45 1.09 1.96
N SER A 158 -6.15 2.30 2.38
CA SER A 158 -5.31 2.59 3.56
C SER A 158 -5.79 3.90 4.22
N GLN A 159 -5.49 4.06 5.51
CA GLN A 159 -5.70 5.33 6.24
C GLN A 159 -4.40 6.07 6.51
N ASP A 160 -3.25 5.54 6.09
CA ASP A 160 -1.98 6.22 6.27
C ASP A 160 -1.96 7.53 5.46
N GLN A 161 -1.81 8.65 6.16
CA GLN A 161 -1.72 9.97 5.53
C GLN A 161 -0.38 10.16 4.79
N ASP A 162 0.62 9.32 5.06
CA ASP A 162 1.89 9.34 4.32
C ASP A 162 1.71 8.95 2.84
N LEU A 163 0.65 8.19 2.51
CA LEU A 163 0.29 7.87 1.12
C LEU A 163 -0.35 9.06 0.36
N ARG A 164 -0.71 10.15 1.06
CA ARG A 164 -1.30 11.35 0.45
C ARG A 164 -0.27 12.42 0.05
N ARG A 165 1.01 12.26 0.40
CA ARG A 165 1.99 13.36 0.33
C ARG A 165 3.15 13.11 -0.65
N SER A 166 2.98 13.55 -1.89
CA SER A 166 4.08 14.13 -2.68
C SER A 166 3.95 15.64 -2.69
N ARG A 167 4.16 16.30 -1.53
CA ARG A 167 4.29 17.76 -1.51
C ARG A 167 5.76 18.07 -1.79
N PRO A 168 6.14 18.74 -2.89
CA PRO A 168 7.50 19.23 -3.04
C PRO A 168 7.79 20.11 -1.83
N LYS A 169 8.96 19.90 -1.19
CA LYS A 169 9.44 20.80 -0.16
C LYS A 169 9.53 22.18 -0.80
N SER A 170 8.68 23.10 -0.37
CA SER A 170 8.92 24.52 -0.60
C SER A 170 10.24 24.83 0.07
N GLU A 171 11.23 25.20 -0.74
CA GLU A 171 12.42 25.88 -0.29
C GLU A 171 11.98 27.07 0.56
N THR A 172 12.33 27.03 1.85
CA THR A 172 12.38 28.24 2.64
C THR A 172 13.54 29.06 2.10
N SER A 173 13.23 30.01 1.21
CA SER A 173 14.09 31.18 1.02
C SER A 173 14.11 31.97 2.33
N PRO A 174 15.28 32.39 2.85
CA PRO A 174 15.32 33.38 3.90
C PRO A 174 14.98 34.75 3.29
N SER A 175 14.32 35.61 4.05
CA SER A 175 14.10 37.00 3.67
C SER A 175 14.09 37.84 4.95
N PRO A 176 14.50 39.11 4.86
CA PRO A 176 15.76 39.65 4.36
C PRO A 176 16.78 39.91 5.47
#